data_AF-A0A561WAR2-F1
#
_entry.id   AF-A0A561WAR2-F1
#
_cell.length_a   1.000
_cell.length_b   1.000
_cell.length_c   1.000
_cell.angle_alpha   90.00
_cell.angle_beta   90.00
_cell.angle_gamma   90.00
#
_symmetry.space_group_name_H-M   'P 1'
#
loop_
_entity.id
_entity.type
_entity.pdbx_description
1 polymer ?
#
loop_
_entity_poly.entity_id
_entity_poly.type
_entity_poly.pdbx_seq_one_letter_code
_entity_poly.pdbx_strand_id
1 'polypeptide(L)'
;MKPTVGRIVHYVSYGTPGGEYTSQCRAAVVTEVNGPAFNPATGRDAEDSTVVGLCVLNPEGMFFNRSVLQSEPAETPGDPNCPDRAEHGKIFRYCACGWLPATPRGGTWHWPERE
;
A
#
# COMPACT_ATOMS: atom_id res chain seq x y z
N MET A 1 -11.04 1.57 10.96
CA MET A 1 -12.24 2.01 10.19
C MET A 1 -12.61 0.91 9.18
N LYS A 2 -13.91 0.59 8.97
CA LYS A 2 -14.34 -0.53 8.10
C LYS A 2 -14.59 -0.08 6.65
N PRO A 3 -14.09 -0.80 5.62
CA PRO A 3 -14.35 -0.44 4.23
C PRO A 3 -15.75 -0.80 3.74
N THR A 4 -16.24 -0.01 2.79
CA THR A 4 -17.54 -0.17 2.12
C THR A 4 -17.40 0.14 0.63
N VAL A 5 -18.26 -0.44 -0.20
CA VAL A 5 -18.30 -0.15 -1.65
C VAL A 5 -18.68 1.32 -1.88
N GLY A 6 -18.04 1.94 -2.87
CA GLY A 6 -18.23 3.35 -3.24
C GLY A 6 -17.37 4.32 -2.44
N ARG A 7 -16.63 3.86 -1.42
CA ARG A 7 -15.76 4.75 -0.63
C ARG A 7 -14.47 5.10 -1.38
N ILE A 8 -14.02 6.34 -1.21
CA ILE A 8 -12.74 6.81 -1.74
C ILE A 8 -11.62 6.43 -0.76
N VAL A 9 -10.54 5.86 -1.30
CA VAL A 9 -9.32 5.47 -0.58
C VAL A 9 -8.08 5.87 -1.37
N HIS A 10 -6.92 5.75 -0.74
CA HIS A 10 -5.64 5.89 -1.41
C HIS A 10 -5.09 4.52 -1.80
N TYR A 11 -4.76 4.35 -3.09
CA TYR A 11 -4.03 3.21 -3.61
C TYR A 11 -2.56 3.57 -3.77
N VAL A 12 -1.67 2.73 -3.26
CA VAL A 12 -0.22 2.87 -3.39
C VAL A 12 0.29 1.80 -4.35
N SER A 13 0.82 2.23 -5.50
CA SER A 13 1.36 1.29 -6.48
C SER A 13 2.64 0.61 -5.96
N TYR A 14 2.82 -0.66 -6.31
CA TYR A 14 4.05 -1.41 -6.04
C TYR A 14 5.30 -0.73 -6.66
N GLY A 15 5.13 -0.05 -7.79
CA GLY A 15 6.25 0.38 -8.63
C GLY A 15 6.89 -0.82 -9.34
N THR A 16 8.05 -0.63 -9.97
CA THR A 16 8.85 -1.72 -10.53
C THR A 16 10.12 -1.91 -9.71
N PRO A 17 10.58 -3.16 -9.49
CA PRO A 17 11.81 -3.43 -8.74
C PRO A 17 13.06 -2.70 -9.26
N GLY A 18 13.12 -2.44 -10.58
CA GLY A 18 14.22 -1.70 -11.22
C GLY A 18 14.09 -0.17 -11.16
N GLY A 19 13.07 0.37 -10.51
CA GLY A 19 12.86 1.81 -10.34
C GLY A 19 12.36 2.57 -11.58
N GLU A 20 12.14 1.88 -12.71
CA GLU A 20 11.59 2.45 -13.95
C GLU A 20 10.26 3.17 -13.70
N TYR A 21 9.41 2.58 -12.85
CA TYR A 21 8.21 3.19 -12.32
C TYR A 21 8.26 3.22 -10.79
N THR A 22 8.16 4.42 -10.23
CA THR A 22 8.16 4.63 -8.77
C THR A 22 6.82 4.25 -8.15
N SER A 23 6.83 3.98 -6.85
CA SER A 23 5.61 3.87 -6.07
C SER A 23 4.90 5.23 -6.02
N GLN A 24 3.61 5.26 -6.32
CA GLN A 24 2.80 6.47 -6.41
C GLN A 24 1.46 6.25 -5.70
N CYS A 25 1.04 7.27 -4.94
CA CYS A 25 -0.26 7.30 -4.29
C CYS A 25 -1.30 7.89 -5.25
N ARG A 26 -2.43 7.19 -5.42
CA ARG A 26 -3.52 7.55 -6.35
C ARG A 26 -4.86 7.43 -5.65
N ALA A 27 -5.81 8.26 -6.06
CA ALA A 27 -7.20 8.12 -5.62
C ALA A 27 -7.81 6.84 -6.21
N ALA A 28 -8.56 6.12 -5.39
CA ALA A 28 -9.26 4.92 -5.80
C ALA A 28 -10.63 4.83 -5.14
N VAL A 29 -11.57 4.14 -5.77
CA VAL A 29 -12.90 3.83 -5.23
C VAL A 29 -12.99 2.34 -4.95
N VAL A 30 -13.46 1.97 -3.76
CA VAL A 30 -13.73 0.58 -3.40
C VAL A 30 -14.89 0.04 -4.24
N THR A 31 -14.65 -1.04 -5.00
CA THR A 31 -15.64 -1.70 -5.86
C THR A 31 -16.20 -2.99 -5.25
N GLU A 32 -15.41 -3.68 -4.42
CA GLU A 32 -15.82 -4.90 -3.71
C GLU A 32 -15.06 -4.99 -2.38
N VAL A 33 -15.68 -5.63 -1.37
CA VAL A 33 -15.04 -5.92 -0.07
C VAL A 33 -14.96 -7.44 0.06
N ASN A 34 -13.75 -7.98 -0.02
CA ASN A 34 -13.51 -9.42 -0.13
C ASN A 34 -13.31 -10.11 1.24
N GLY A 35 -13.32 -9.34 2.33
CA GLY A 35 -13.18 -9.85 3.69
C GLY A 35 -11.79 -9.64 4.28
N PRO A 36 -11.55 -10.21 5.48
CA PRO A 36 -10.30 -10.01 6.18
C PRO A 36 -9.11 -10.61 5.40
N ALA A 37 -7.95 -9.99 5.54
CA ALA A 37 -6.74 -10.44 4.88
C ALA A 37 -6.14 -11.65 5.58
N PHE A 38 -5.64 -12.62 4.82
CA PHE A 38 -4.92 -13.76 5.40
C PHE A 38 -3.55 -13.34 5.93
N ASN A 39 -3.23 -13.69 7.18
CA ASN A 39 -1.90 -13.51 7.77
C ASN A 39 -1.12 -14.84 7.73
N PRO A 40 -0.12 -14.97 6.83
CA PRO A 40 0.64 -16.21 6.70
C PRO A 40 1.54 -16.51 7.89
N ALA A 41 1.88 -15.52 8.71
CA ALA A 41 2.72 -15.72 9.89
C ALA A 41 1.97 -16.43 11.03
N THR A 42 0.65 -16.21 11.12
CA THR A 42 -0.21 -16.79 12.15
C THR A 42 -1.11 -17.90 11.63
N GLY A 43 -1.23 -18.04 10.30
CA GLY A 43 -2.16 -18.97 9.65
C GLY A 43 -3.64 -18.62 9.87
N ARG A 44 -3.93 -17.37 10.21
CA ARG A 44 -5.28 -16.87 10.53
C ARG A 44 -5.57 -15.58 9.78
N ASP A 45 -6.84 -15.23 9.69
CA ASP A 45 -7.27 -13.95 9.16
C ASP A 45 -6.82 -12.80 10.09
N ALA A 46 -6.31 -11.72 9.50
CA ALA A 46 -5.94 -10.50 10.19
C ALA A 46 -7.21 -9.75 10.60
N GLU A 47 -7.36 -9.48 11.89
CA GLU A 47 -8.54 -8.79 12.43
C GLU A 47 -8.63 -7.32 11.95
N ASP A 48 -7.47 -6.69 11.69
CA ASP A 48 -7.38 -5.26 11.39
C ASP A 48 -7.10 -4.94 9.91
N SER A 49 -7.00 -5.95 9.04
CA SER A 49 -6.69 -5.75 7.62
C SER A 49 -7.73 -6.39 6.73
N THR A 50 -8.19 -5.65 5.72
CA THR A 50 -9.23 -6.10 4.78
C THR A 50 -8.70 -6.07 3.35
N VAL A 51 -9.05 -7.09 2.57
CA VAL A 51 -8.82 -7.12 1.13
C VAL A 51 -10.01 -6.51 0.41
N VAL A 52 -9.75 -5.59 -0.51
CA VAL A 52 -10.78 -4.91 -1.30
C VAL A 52 -10.42 -4.96 -2.78
N GLY A 53 -11.44 -4.82 -3.63
CA GLY A 53 -11.25 -4.45 -5.01
C GLY A 53 -11.35 -2.93 -5.17
N LEU A 54 -10.52 -2.38 -6.05
CA LEU A 54 -10.38 -0.94 -6.30
C LEU A 54 -10.54 -0.62 -7.78
N CYS A 55 -11.24 0.46 -8.07
CA CYS A 55 -11.11 1.23 -9.30
C CYS A 55 -10.16 2.40 -9.03
N VAL A 56 -8.96 2.35 -9.60
CA VAL A 56 -7.95 3.40 -9.40
C VAL A 56 -8.03 4.41 -10.53
N LEU A 57 -8.05 5.68 -10.16
CA LEU A 57 -8.29 6.81 -11.05
C LEU A 57 -6.97 7.43 -11.49
N ASN A 58 -6.80 7.62 -12.81
CA ASN A 58 -5.67 8.30 -13.43
C ASN A 58 -6.21 9.19 -14.58
N PRO A 59 -5.59 10.34 -14.91
CA PRO A 59 -6.02 11.14 -16.06
C PRO A 59 -6.00 10.37 -17.40
N GLU A 60 -5.15 9.36 -17.50
CA GLU A 60 -5.01 8.50 -18.70
C GLU A 60 -6.02 7.34 -18.73
N GLY A 61 -6.79 7.13 -17.67
CA GLY A 61 -7.79 6.07 -17.60
C GLY A 61 -8.00 5.50 -16.20
N MET A 62 -8.79 4.43 -16.14
CA MET A 62 -9.06 3.69 -14.91
C MET A 62 -8.53 2.27 -15.03
N PHE A 63 -7.98 1.75 -13.93
CA PHE A 63 -7.61 0.34 -13.83
C PHE A 63 -8.29 -0.30 -12.62
N PHE A 64 -8.59 -1.59 -12.74
CA PHE A 64 -9.31 -2.35 -11.72
C PHE A 64 -8.37 -3.39 -11.11
N ASN A 65 -8.15 -3.31 -9.80
CA ASN A 65 -7.44 -4.36 -9.05
C ASN A 65 -8.39 -4.97 -8.03
N ARG A 66 -8.66 -6.26 -8.16
CA ARG A 66 -9.66 -7.00 -7.37
C ARG A 66 -9.15 -7.47 -6.01
N SER A 67 -7.85 -7.40 -5.76
CA SER A 67 -7.25 -7.95 -4.55
C SER A 67 -6.14 -7.05 -4.04
N VAL A 68 -6.54 -5.99 -3.33
CA VAL A 68 -5.62 -5.02 -2.73
C VAL A 68 -5.67 -5.13 -1.23
N LEU A 69 -4.51 -5.37 -0.62
CA LEU A 69 -4.36 -5.49 0.83
C LEU A 69 -4.35 -4.11 1.49
N GLN A 70 -5.06 -3.98 2.61
CA GLN A 70 -4.96 -2.79 3.44
C GLN A 70 -3.58 -2.75 4.10
N SER A 71 -2.85 -1.67 3.88
CA SER A 71 -1.61 -1.38 4.58
C SER A 71 -1.53 0.12 4.75
N GLU A 72 -1.55 0.57 6.00
CA GLU A 72 -1.02 1.90 6.30
C GLU A 72 0.47 1.86 5.97
N PRO A 73 1.02 2.82 5.21
CA PRO A 73 2.45 2.88 4.98
C PRO A 73 3.15 3.08 6.33
N ALA A 74 3.68 2.00 6.89
CA ALA A 74 4.66 2.09 7.95
C ALA A 74 5.95 2.55 7.27
N GLU A 75 6.23 3.85 7.36
CA GLU A 75 7.63 4.22 7.44
C GLU A 75 8.14 3.52 8.70
N THR A 76 9.01 2.53 8.56
CA THR A 76 9.75 2.00 9.71
C THR A 76 11.13 2.66 9.69
N PRO A 77 11.29 3.87 10.26
CA PRO A 77 12.61 4.39 10.55
C PRO A 77 13.48 3.34 11.25
N GLY A 78 14.53 2.89 10.57
CA GLY A 78 15.48 1.95 11.12
C GLY A 78 15.13 0.46 11.00
N ASP A 79 14.37 0.04 9.98
CA ASP A 79 14.21 -1.38 9.62
C ASP A 79 15.59 -2.09 9.58
N PRO A 80 15.78 -3.23 10.28
CA PRO A 80 17.06 -3.94 10.33
C PRO A 80 17.54 -4.48 8.98
N ASN A 81 16.66 -4.54 7.97
CA ASN A 81 16.99 -4.93 6.61
C ASN A 81 17.38 -3.74 5.71
N CYS A 82 17.38 -2.51 6.23
CA CYS A 82 17.83 -1.33 5.51
C CYS A 82 19.36 -1.26 5.53
N PRO A 83 20.04 -1.29 4.37
CA PRO A 83 21.51 -1.30 4.30
C PRO A 83 22.14 0.00 4.83
N ASP A 84 21.41 1.12 4.83
CA ASP A 84 21.83 2.37 5.45
C ASP A 84 20.82 2.82 6.51
N ARG A 85 20.96 2.28 7.71
CA ARG A 85 20.08 2.56 8.85
C ARG A 85 20.18 4.01 9.34
N ALA A 86 21.32 4.67 9.12
CA ALA A 86 21.63 5.98 9.69
C ALA A 86 21.06 7.16 8.88
N GLU A 87 20.87 6.98 7.57
CA GLU A 87 20.31 8.00 6.67
C GLU A 87 18.80 7.85 6.42
N HIS A 88 18.14 6.91 7.10
CA HIS A 88 16.71 6.66 6.95
C HIS A 88 15.87 7.86 7.46
N GLY A 89 15.03 8.45 6.61
CA GLY A 89 14.05 9.47 7.00
C GLY A 89 14.52 10.94 6.96
N LYS A 90 15.68 11.27 6.36
CA LYS A 90 16.08 12.67 6.19
C LYS A 90 15.36 13.34 5.00
N ILE A 91 14.36 14.16 5.33
CA ILE A 91 13.70 15.26 4.58
C ILE A 91 13.11 14.94 3.18
N PHE A 92 13.47 13.83 2.53
CA PHE A 92 12.77 13.30 1.38
C PHE A 92 12.22 11.92 1.73
N ARG A 93 10.94 11.70 1.38
CA ARG A 93 10.08 10.53 1.68
C ARG A 93 10.63 9.14 1.34
N TYR A 94 11.86 9.03 0.86
CA TYR A 94 12.52 7.78 0.48
C TYR A 94 13.96 7.80 0.98
N CYS A 95 14.41 6.73 1.63
CA CYS A 95 15.82 6.52 1.96
C CYS A 95 16.68 6.65 0.69
N ALA A 96 17.78 7.39 0.75
CA ALA A 96 18.74 7.49 -0.36
C ALA A 96 19.33 6.13 -0.78
N CYS A 97 19.19 5.12 0.08
CA CYS A 97 19.59 3.74 -0.16
C CYS A 97 18.68 2.95 -1.13
N GLY A 98 17.54 3.52 -1.55
CA GLY A 98 16.64 2.88 -2.53
C GLY A 98 15.86 1.67 -2.00
N TRP A 99 15.90 1.41 -0.69
CA TRP A 99 15.12 0.32 -0.09
C TRP A 99 13.64 0.71 -0.01
N LEU A 100 12.80 -0.10 -0.64
CA LEU A 100 11.34 -0.02 -0.55
C LEU A 100 10.86 -1.16 0.36
N PRO A 101 9.95 -0.91 1.31
CA PRO A 101 9.32 -2.00 2.04
C PRO A 101 8.68 -2.97 1.03
N ALA A 102 8.68 -4.26 1.37
CA ALA A 102 8.06 -5.30 0.55
C ALA A 102 6.56 -5.01 0.41
N THR A 103 6.22 -4.18 -0.57
CA THR A 103 4.84 -3.86 -0.90
C THR A 103 4.29 -5.11 -1.59
N PRO A 104 3.14 -5.65 -1.18
CA PRO A 104 2.51 -6.75 -1.89
C PRO A 104 2.44 -6.49 -3.40
N ARG A 105 2.70 -7.52 -4.21
CA ARG A 105 2.52 -7.45 -5.66
C ARG A 105 1.08 -7.01 -5.94
N GLY A 106 0.92 -5.96 -6.73
CA GLY A 106 -0.40 -5.35 -6.97
C GLY A 106 -0.72 -4.13 -6.11
N GLY A 107 0.20 -3.69 -5.24
CA GLY A 107 0.03 -2.49 -4.43
C GLY A 107 -0.78 -2.69 -3.15
N THR A 108 -0.94 -1.61 -2.40
CA THR A 108 -1.70 -1.58 -1.13
C THR A 108 -2.71 -0.44 -1.14
N TRP A 109 -3.60 -0.42 -0.15
CA TRP A 109 -4.50 0.70 0.06
C TRP A 109 -4.51 1.17 1.51
N HIS A 110 -4.82 2.45 1.71
CA HIS A 110 -4.96 3.05 3.03
C HIS A 110 -6.05 4.14 3.04
N TRP A 111 -6.46 4.54 4.24
CA TRP A 111 -7.45 5.62 4.39
C TRP A 111 -6.87 6.97 3.95
N PRO A 112 -7.67 7.86 3.32
CA PRO A 112 -7.22 9.20 2.98
C PRO A 112 -6.94 10.06 4.22
N GLU A 113 -7.74 9.88 5.27
CA GLU A 113 -7.60 10.55 6.54
C GLU A 113 -6.38 9.99 7.30
N ARG A 114 -5.49 10.86 7.77
CA ARG A 114 -4.43 10.49 8.73
C ARG A 114 -4.83 11.06 10.09
N GLU A 115 -5.01 10.19 11.08
CA GLU A 115 -5.08 10.58 12.50
C GLU A 115 -3.67 10.82 13.06
#